data_AF-A0A942UWJ7-F1
#
_entry.id   AF-A0A942UWJ7-F1
#
_cell.length_a   1.000
_cell.length_b   1.000
_cell.length_c   1.000
_cell.angle_alpha   90.00
_cell.angle_beta   90.00
_cell.angle_gamma   90.00
#
_symmetry.space_group_name_H-M   'P 1'
#
loop_
_entity.id
_entity.type
_entity.pdbx_description
1 polymer ?
#
loop_
_entity_poly.entity_id
_entity_poly.type
_entity_poly.pdbx_seq_one_letter_code
_entity_poly.pdbx_strand_id
1 'polypeptide(L)'
;MKKAFTLAEVLVTLMIIGVIAAMTIPGLRKNAQMRELAAGCKKAYASLYQAVDLTQQEIGPVRQWRWNDPDSFLTELKTHMNIMEDCKTKNCLDNNTYYEQSGSSGSWSLANARYIKMADGSQIVFYTCTGSVKGPCGVESYKQDPADTVYASFFYDVNGPKKPNTFGYDIFLFNLTKNGILLPAGSHDSSDCGTGKGRGLSCTAKVLKEGVISY
;
A
#
# COMPACT_ATOMS: atom_id res chain seq x y z
N MET A 1 10.44 -61.62 11.82
CA MET A 1 9.41 -60.92 12.64
C MET A 1 9.14 -59.56 11.99
N LYS A 2 7.93 -59.31 11.48
CA LYS A 2 7.56 -57.98 10.97
C LYS A 2 7.17 -57.13 12.18
N LYS A 3 7.98 -56.11 12.51
CA LYS A 3 7.61 -55.11 13.51
C LYS A 3 6.46 -54.28 12.93
N ALA A 4 5.27 -54.44 13.48
CA ALA A 4 4.12 -53.60 13.16
C ALA A 4 4.04 -52.49 14.20
N PHE A 5 3.77 -51.26 13.74
CA PHE A 5 3.54 -50.13 14.64
C PHE A 5 2.32 -50.40 15.52
N THR A 6 2.44 -50.10 16.81
CA THR A 6 1.29 -50.21 17.72
C THR A 6 0.33 -49.04 17.49
N LEU A 7 -0.97 -49.26 17.74
CA LEU A 7 -1.96 -48.18 17.67
C LEU A 7 -1.57 -47.00 18.56
N ALA A 8 -1.03 -47.28 19.75
CA ALA A 8 -0.55 -46.27 20.69
C ALA A 8 0.63 -45.46 20.13
N GLU A 9 1.58 -46.11 19.46
CA GLU A 9 2.72 -45.44 18.81
C GLU A 9 2.26 -44.49 17.71
N VAL A 10 1.30 -44.92 16.87
CA VAL A 10 0.70 -44.05 15.84
C VAL A 10 -0.05 -42.88 16.48
N LEU A 11 -0.85 -43.10 17.53
CA LEU A 11 -1.59 -42.03 18.21
C LEU A 11 -0.68 -40.99 18.86
N VAL A 12 0.41 -41.41 19.50
CA VAL A 12 1.39 -40.49 20.09
C VAL A 12 2.08 -39.66 19.00
N THR A 13 2.45 -40.26 17.87
CA THR A 13 3.06 -39.50 16.75
C THR A 13 2.10 -38.48 16.14
N LEU A 14 0.82 -38.85 15.92
CA LEU A 14 -0.19 -37.92 15.41
C LEU A 14 -0.49 -36.79 16.39
N MET A 15 -0.51 -37.08 17.70
CA MET A 15 -0.64 -36.05 18.74
C MET A 15 0.54 -35.07 18.71
N ILE A 16 1.78 -35.57 18.65
CA ILE A 16 2.98 -34.73 18.61
C ILE A 16 2.99 -33.84 17.35
N ILE A 17 2.72 -34.41 16.17
CA ILE A 17 2.64 -33.65 14.92
C ILE A 17 1.50 -32.63 15.00
N GLY A 18 0.36 -32.99 15.58
CA GLY A 18 -0.79 -32.09 15.79
C GLY A 18 -0.43 -30.86 16.64
N VAL A 19 0.25 -31.06 17.78
CA VAL A 19 0.69 -29.96 18.66
C VAL A 19 1.72 -29.07 17.96
N ILE A 20 2.73 -29.66 17.32
CA ILE A 20 3.77 -28.90 16.62
C ILE A 20 3.15 -28.10 15.46
N ALA A 21 2.27 -28.70 14.67
CA ALA A 21 1.59 -28.03 13.57
C ALA A 21 0.73 -26.86 14.07
N ALA A 22 -0.03 -27.05 15.16
CA ALA A 22 -0.85 -26.00 15.77
C ALA A 22 -0.01 -24.77 16.22
N MET A 23 1.21 -24.98 16.71
CA MET A 23 2.10 -23.90 17.13
C MET A 23 2.82 -23.20 15.95
N THR A 24 3.11 -23.93 14.88
CA THR A 24 3.94 -23.45 13.77
C THR A 24 3.13 -22.85 12.60
N ILE A 25 1.94 -23.37 12.31
CA ILE A 25 1.09 -22.91 11.20
C ILE A 25 0.74 -21.41 11.29
N PRO A 26 0.34 -20.85 12.46
CA PRO A 26 -0.01 -19.43 12.54
C PRO A 26 1.18 -18.51 12.22
N GLY A 27 2.36 -18.83 12.75
CA GLY A 27 3.59 -18.05 12.52
C GLY A 27 4.05 -18.09 11.07
N LEU A 28 4.02 -19.29 10.45
CA LEU A 28 4.38 -19.44 9.04
C LEU A 28 3.42 -18.66 8.13
N ARG A 29 2.11 -18.78 8.38
CA ARG A 29 1.08 -18.07 7.59
C ARG A 29 1.23 -16.55 7.70
N LYS A 30 1.47 -16.03 8.90
CA LYS A 30 1.72 -14.60 9.10
C LYS A 30 2.96 -14.13 8.34
N ASN A 31 4.07 -14.87 8.42
CA ASN A 31 5.30 -14.51 7.72
C ASN A 31 5.17 -14.58 6.20
N ALA A 32 4.47 -15.59 5.67
CA ALA A 32 4.17 -15.70 4.25
C ALA A 32 3.33 -14.52 3.75
N GLN A 33 2.27 -14.17 4.49
CA GLN A 33 1.41 -13.02 4.18
C GLN A 33 2.21 -11.71 4.16
N MET A 34 3.09 -11.47 5.14
CA MET A 34 3.91 -10.25 5.17
C MET A 34 4.86 -10.16 3.98
N ARG A 35 5.41 -11.30 3.52
CA ARG A 35 6.24 -11.34 2.30
C ARG A 35 5.43 -11.06 1.04
N GLU A 36 4.22 -11.61 0.94
CA GLU A 36 3.30 -11.33 -0.16
C GLU A 36 2.96 -9.84 -0.24
N LEU A 37 2.63 -9.22 0.90
CA LEU A 37 2.35 -7.79 0.99
C LEU A 37 3.55 -6.92 0.61
N ALA A 38 4.75 -7.25 1.10
CA ALA A 38 5.97 -6.54 0.72
C ALA A 38 6.29 -6.66 -0.79
N ALA A 39 6.05 -7.83 -1.38
CA ALA A 39 6.17 -8.03 -2.83
C ALA A 39 5.12 -7.22 -3.60
N GLY A 40 3.89 -7.17 -3.09
CA GLY A 40 2.82 -6.31 -3.59
C GLY A 40 3.21 -4.83 -3.61
N CYS A 41 3.82 -4.33 -2.53
CA CYS A 41 4.33 -2.96 -2.44
C CYS A 41 5.36 -2.64 -3.53
N LYS A 42 6.34 -3.54 -3.73
CA LYS A 42 7.35 -3.38 -4.80
C LYS A 42 6.73 -3.36 -6.19
N LYS A 43 5.75 -4.25 -6.43
CA LYS A 43 5.01 -4.29 -7.69
C LYS A 43 4.22 -3.01 -7.91
N ALA A 44 3.52 -2.51 -6.89
CA ALA A 44 2.77 -1.27 -6.95
C ALA A 44 3.67 -0.08 -7.29
N TYR A 45 4.82 0.05 -6.63
CA TYR A 45 5.81 1.09 -6.95
C TYR A 45 6.29 1.00 -8.40
N ALA A 46 6.68 -0.19 -8.86
CA ALA A 46 7.16 -0.37 -10.23
C ALA A 46 6.07 -0.03 -11.27
N SER A 47 4.84 -0.47 -11.04
CA SER A 47 3.69 -0.20 -11.90
C SER A 47 3.38 1.30 -11.98
N LEU A 48 3.30 1.98 -10.84
CA LEU A 48 3.08 3.43 -10.80
C LEU A 48 4.24 4.21 -11.42
N TYR A 49 5.49 3.82 -11.14
CA TYR A 49 6.66 4.46 -11.70
C TYR A 49 6.67 4.36 -13.22
N GLN A 50 6.38 3.19 -13.77
CA GLN A 50 6.28 2.97 -15.20
C GLN A 50 5.17 3.83 -15.83
N ALA A 51 3.98 3.87 -15.21
CA ALA A 51 2.88 4.70 -15.70
C ALA A 51 3.26 6.18 -15.73
N VAL A 52 3.88 6.69 -14.66
CA VAL A 52 4.34 8.08 -14.56
C VAL A 52 5.43 8.39 -15.59
N ASP A 53 6.38 7.49 -15.80
CA ASP A 53 7.47 7.68 -16.78
C ASP A 53 6.94 7.76 -18.21
N LEU A 54 6.05 6.83 -18.60
CA LEU A 54 5.43 6.83 -19.93
C LEU A 54 4.59 8.08 -20.18
N THR A 55 3.73 8.47 -19.22
CA THR A 55 2.94 9.70 -19.35
C THR A 55 3.86 10.92 -19.50
N GLN A 56 4.98 10.99 -18.76
CA GLN A 56 5.92 12.12 -18.89
C GLN A 56 6.59 12.19 -20.26
N GLN A 57 6.85 11.05 -20.90
CA GLN A 57 7.40 10.99 -22.24
C GLN A 57 6.39 11.47 -23.31
N GLU A 58 5.08 11.24 -23.08
CA GLU A 58 4.03 11.59 -24.03
C GLU A 58 3.56 13.05 -23.93
N ILE A 59 3.27 13.52 -22.72
CA ILE A 59 2.67 14.85 -22.50
C ILE A 59 3.62 15.85 -21.83
N GLY A 60 4.84 15.43 -21.50
CA GLY A 60 5.85 16.26 -20.87
C GLY A 60 5.83 16.21 -19.34
N PRO A 61 6.62 17.08 -18.68
CA PRO A 61 6.85 17.00 -17.24
C PRO A 61 5.58 17.21 -16.41
N VAL A 62 5.49 16.55 -15.24
CA VAL A 62 4.33 16.58 -14.34
C VAL A 62 3.86 18.01 -13.97
N ARG A 63 4.74 19.01 -14.01
CA ARG A 63 4.37 20.42 -13.79
C ARG A 63 3.34 20.97 -14.76
N GLN A 64 3.27 20.39 -15.96
CA GLN A 64 2.36 20.81 -17.03
C GLN A 64 1.01 20.08 -16.95
N TRP A 65 0.90 19.03 -16.13
CA TRP A 65 -0.32 18.27 -15.97
C TRP A 65 -1.35 19.07 -15.15
N ARG A 66 -2.64 18.77 -15.32
CA ARG A 66 -3.74 19.41 -14.58
C ARG A 66 -3.86 18.87 -13.15
N TRP A 67 -2.91 19.19 -12.29
CA TRP A 67 -2.80 18.68 -10.92
C TRP A 67 -3.86 19.21 -9.94
N ASN A 68 -4.54 20.31 -10.26
CA ASN A 68 -5.61 20.87 -9.43
C ASN A 68 -6.97 20.18 -9.63
N ASP A 69 -7.08 19.28 -10.61
CA ASP A 69 -8.29 18.51 -10.90
C ASP A 69 -7.97 17.01 -10.94
N PRO A 70 -8.49 16.21 -10.00
CA PRO A 70 -8.17 14.78 -9.94
C PRO A 70 -8.70 13.98 -11.13
N ASP A 71 -9.78 14.40 -11.80
CA ASP A 71 -10.26 13.72 -13.01
C ASP A 71 -9.28 13.89 -14.16
N SER A 72 -8.89 15.13 -14.45
CA SER A 72 -7.93 15.43 -15.52
C SER A 72 -6.58 14.77 -15.26
N PHE A 73 -6.05 14.91 -14.04
CA PHE A 73 -4.75 14.31 -13.70
C PHE A 73 -4.76 12.80 -13.85
N LEU A 74 -5.82 12.14 -13.36
CA LEU A 74 -5.92 10.70 -13.44
C LEU A 74 -6.13 10.21 -14.88
N THR A 75 -6.78 11.01 -15.73
CA THR A 75 -6.98 10.69 -17.16
C THR A 75 -5.65 10.51 -17.89
N GLU A 76 -4.65 11.33 -17.60
CA GLU A 76 -3.31 11.21 -18.20
C GLU A 76 -2.57 9.94 -17.77
N LEU A 77 -2.78 9.50 -16.53
CA LEU A 77 -2.13 8.29 -16.00
C LEU A 77 -2.87 7.00 -16.35
N LYS A 78 -4.19 7.06 -16.52
CA LYS A 78 -5.06 5.90 -16.78
C LYS A 78 -4.64 5.10 -18.00
N THR A 79 -4.15 5.77 -19.04
CA THR A 79 -3.73 5.13 -20.30
C THR A 79 -2.61 4.09 -20.08
N HIS A 80 -1.76 4.31 -19.08
CA HIS A 80 -0.61 3.46 -18.78
C HIS A 80 -0.79 2.62 -17.51
N MET A 81 -2.00 2.62 -16.94
CA MET A 81 -2.34 1.81 -15.77
C MET A 81 -3.35 0.71 -16.15
N ASN A 82 -3.17 -0.48 -15.58
CA ASN A 82 -4.09 -1.59 -15.80
C ASN A 82 -5.33 -1.51 -14.89
N ILE A 83 -6.19 -0.54 -15.19
CA ILE A 83 -7.38 -0.21 -14.39
C ILE A 83 -8.57 -1.05 -14.86
N MET A 84 -9.21 -1.71 -13.91
CA MET A 84 -10.46 -2.44 -14.13
C MET A 84 -11.67 -1.51 -13.98
N GLU A 85 -11.67 -0.64 -12.97
CA GLU A 85 -12.80 0.24 -12.67
C GLU A 85 -12.30 1.58 -12.10
N ASP A 86 -12.67 2.70 -12.73
CA ASP A 86 -12.55 4.04 -12.14
C ASP A 86 -13.90 4.48 -11.61
N CYS A 87 -14.02 4.44 -10.30
CA CYS A 87 -15.29 4.56 -9.64
C CYS A 87 -15.64 5.99 -9.24
N LYS A 88 -14.68 6.91 -9.35
CA LYS A 88 -14.72 8.33 -8.97
C LYS A 88 -15.10 8.64 -7.52
N THR A 89 -15.77 7.72 -6.83
CA THR A 89 -16.38 7.84 -5.51
C THR A 89 -16.07 6.61 -4.67
N LYS A 90 -16.17 6.77 -3.35
CA LYS A 90 -15.82 5.76 -2.35
C LYS A 90 -16.67 4.48 -2.41
N ASN A 91 -17.83 4.50 -3.05
CA ASN A 91 -18.78 3.38 -3.06
C ASN A 91 -18.26 2.13 -3.78
N CYS A 92 -17.12 2.25 -4.44
CA CYS A 92 -16.47 1.18 -5.15
C CYS A 92 -15.48 0.39 -4.32
N LEU A 93 -14.85 1.00 -3.32
CA LEU A 93 -14.05 0.20 -2.41
C LEU A 93 -14.98 -0.64 -1.56
N ASP A 94 -14.65 -1.92 -1.43
CA ASP A 94 -15.37 -2.86 -0.57
C ASP A 94 -15.33 -2.43 0.90
N ASN A 95 -14.32 -1.62 1.25
CA ASN A 95 -14.19 -1.00 2.55
C ASN A 95 -13.56 0.39 2.43
N ASN A 96 -14.21 1.40 3.03
CA ASN A 96 -13.68 2.77 3.08
C ASN A 96 -12.96 3.09 4.38
N THR A 97 -12.86 2.13 5.29
CA THR A 97 -12.21 2.28 6.58
C THR A 97 -10.78 1.75 6.49
N TYR A 98 -9.83 2.61 6.87
CA TYR A 98 -8.43 2.23 7.05
C TYR A 98 -8.05 2.28 8.53
N TYR A 99 -7.00 1.55 8.87
CA TYR A 99 -6.41 1.48 10.20
C TYR A 99 -4.98 2.02 10.19
N GLU A 100 -4.64 2.70 11.28
CA GLU A 100 -3.30 3.16 11.59
C GLU A 100 -2.57 2.15 12.48
N GLN A 101 -1.23 2.19 12.49
CA GLN A 101 -0.43 1.35 13.40
C GLN A 101 -0.65 1.67 14.88
N SER A 102 -1.18 2.87 15.18
CA SER A 102 -1.62 3.31 16.50
C SER A 102 -2.88 2.58 17.00
N GLY A 103 -3.59 1.89 16.10
CA GLY A 103 -4.90 1.29 16.36
C GLY A 103 -6.09 2.21 16.07
N SER A 104 -5.84 3.49 15.74
CA SER A 104 -6.87 4.42 15.27
C SER A 104 -7.42 3.97 13.91
N SER A 105 -8.69 4.27 13.66
CA SER A 105 -9.33 4.06 12.36
C SER A 105 -9.79 5.38 11.75
N GLY A 106 -9.68 5.51 10.44
CA GLY A 106 -10.23 6.62 9.68
C GLY A 106 -11.06 6.14 8.50
N SER A 107 -11.73 7.07 7.81
CA SER A 107 -12.42 6.77 6.57
C SER A 107 -11.98 7.71 5.47
N TRP A 108 -11.86 7.19 4.25
CA TRP A 108 -11.46 7.99 3.09
C TRP A 108 -12.44 9.14 2.81
N SER A 109 -11.89 10.34 2.60
CA SER A 109 -12.64 11.56 2.26
C SER A 109 -12.89 11.66 0.76
N LEU A 110 -13.98 12.31 0.35
CA LEU A 110 -14.39 12.48 -1.05
C LEU A 110 -13.81 13.73 -1.73
N ALA A 111 -13.34 14.72 -0.97
CA ALA A 111 -12.82 15.95 -1.58
C ALA A 111 -11.48 15.66 -2.27
N ASN A 112 -11.42 15.90 -3.58
CA ASN A 112 -10.23 15.70 -4.45
C ASN A 112 -9.67 14.27 -4.48
N ALA A 113 -10.51 13.26 -4.20
CA ALA A 113 -10.13 11.85 -4.22
C ALA A 113 -10.71 11.11 -5.42
N ARG A 114 -9.99 10.13 -5.95
CA ARG A 114 -10.51 9.12 -6.89
C ARG A 114 -10.22 7.73 -6.35
N TYR A 115 -11.09 6.80 -6.70
CA TYR A 115 -11.09 5.43 -6.17
C TYR A 115 -11.04 4.49 -7.36
N ILE A 116 -10.02 3.64 -7.38
CA ILE A 116 -9.66 2.86 -8.55
C ILE A 116 -9.49 1.40 -8.14
N LYS A 117 -10.08 0.49 -8.91
CA LYS A 117 -9.78 -0.95 -8.85
C LYS A 117 -8.85 -1.30 -10.00
N MET A 118 -7.76 -1.98 -9.67
CA MET A 118 -6.80 -2.49 -10.62
C MET A 118 -7.22 -3.90 -11.07
N ALA A 119 -6.79 -4.30 -12.27
CA ALA A 119 -7.12 -5.62 -12.82
C ALA A 119 -6.55 -6.80 -12.01
N ASP A 120 -5.53 -6.56 -11.19
CA ASP A 120 -4.96 -7.57 -10.29
C ASP A 120 -5.67 -7.66 -8.92
N GLY A 121 -6.77 -6.92 -8.76
CA GLY A 121 -7.57 -6.88 -7.53
C GLY A 121 -7.07 -5.87 -6.48
N SER A 122 -5.94 -5.22 -6.70
CA SER A 122 -5.48 -4.12 -5.84
C SER A 122 -6.35 -2.88 -5.99
N GLN A 123 -6.35 -2.02 -4.97
CA GLN A 123 -7.19 -0.83 -4.91
C GLN A 123 -6.35 0.41 -4.65
N ILE A 124 -6.71 1.54 -5.27
CA ILE A 124 -5.99 2.80 -5.12
C ILE A 124 -6.96 3.89 -4.69
N VAL A 125 -6.60 4.60 -3.61
CA VAL A 125 -7.17 5.90 -3.30
C VAL A 125 -6.17 6.96 -3.75
N PHE A 126 -6.55 7.69 -4.78
CA PHE A 126 -5.75 8.72 -5.42
C PHE A 126 -6.22 10.09 -4.96
N TYR A 127 -5.32 10.91 -4.43
CA TYR A 127 -5.60 12.30 -4.06
C TYR A 127 -4.76 13.26 -4.89
N THR A 128 -5.37 14.35 -5.35
CA THR A 128 -4.63 15.54 -5.78
C THR A 128 -4.53 16.57 -4.65
N CYS A 129 -3.46 17.33 -4.67
CA CYS A 129 -3.19 18.36 -3.68
C CYS A 129 -3.87 19.69 -4.07
N THR A 130 -4.56 20.34 -3.12
CA THR A 130 -5.03 21.72 -3.29
C THR A 130 -3.88 22.68 -3.02
N GLY A 131 -3.15 23.02 -4.07
CA GLY A 131 -1.95 23.84 -4.00
C GLY A 131 -0.68 23.02 -3.76
N SER A 132 0.46 23.73 -3.71
CA SER A 132 1.77 23.13 -3.47
C SER A 132 1.96 22.84 -1.98
N VAL A 133 1.69 21.61 -1.55
CA VAL A 133 1.86 21.18 -0.15
C VAL A 133 3.18 20.44 0.08
N LYS A 134 3.64 20.46 1.33
CA LYS A 134 4.88 19.82 1.80
C LYS A 134 4.55 18.55 2.59
N GLY A 135 3.86 17.61 1.94
CA GLY A 135 3.41 16.33 2.49
C GLY A 135 2.42 15.63 1.56
N PRO A 136 2.00 14.39 1.88
CA PRO A 136 0.98 13.68 1.13
C PRO A 136 -0.33 14.46 1.01
N CYS A 137 -0.95 14.42 -0.16
CA CYS A 137 -2.28 14.98 -0.37
C CYS A 137 -3.30 14.26 0.51
N GLY A 138 -4.21 15.02 1.14
CA GLY A 138 -5.24 14.47 2.03
C GLY A 138 -4.77 14.09 3.42
N VAL A 139 -3.51 14.37 3.78
CA VAL A 139 -2.95 14.07 5.11
C VAL A 139 -2.47 15.36 5.78
N GLU A 140 -3.10 15.71 6.90
CA GLU A 140 -2.64 16.82 7.73
C GLU A 140 -1.41 16.41 8.57
N SER A 141 -0.55 17.40 8.86
CA SER A 141 0.57 17.27 9.81
C SER A 141 1.53 16.10 9.52
N TYR A 142 1.84 15.84 8.24
CA TYR A 142 2.94 14.94 7.86
C TYR A 142 4.17 15.76 7.49
N LYS A 143 5.34 15.41 8.05
CA LYS A 143 6.61 16.08 7.74
C LYS A 143 7.22 15.44 6.49
N GLN A 144 7.36 16.21 5.43
CA GLN A 144 8.15 15.83 4.26
C GLN A 144 9.22 16.90 4.02
N ASP A 145 10.26 16.52 3.26
CA ASP A 145 11.30 17.47 2.88
C ASP A 145 10.67 18.68 2.17
N PRO A 146 10.97 19.92 2.59
CA PRO A 146 10.41 21.12 1.98
C PRO A 146 10.76 21.29 0.49
N ALA A 147 11.77 20.58 -0.03
CA ALA A 147 12.11 20.55 -1.46
C ALA A 147 11.13 19.71 -2.30
N ASP A 148 10.44 18.73 -1.69
CA ASP A 148 9.56 17.77 -2.35
C ASP A 148 8.12 18.27 -2.41
N THR A 149 7.87 19.32 -3.18
CA THR A 149 6.48 19.75 -3.43
C THR A 149 5.69 18.60 -4.06
N VAL A 150 4.63 18.15 -3.39
CA VAL A 150 3.77 17.03 -3.83
C VAL A 150 2.57 17.55 -4.60
N TYR A 151 2.24 16.90 -5.73
CA TYR A 151 1.06 17.20 -6.54
C TYR A 151 -0.02 16.15 -6.42
N ALA A 152 0.37 14.88 -6.24
CA ALA A 152 -0.57 13.79 -6.05
C ALA A 152 -0.04 12.72 -5.09
N SER A 153 -0.95 12.01 -4.44
CA SER A 153 -0.64 10.91 -3.52
C SER A 153 -1.48 9.68 -3.87
N PHE A 154 -0.84 8.52 -3.87
CA PHE A 154 -1.42 7.22 -4.14
C PHE A 154 -1.37 6.40 -2.86
N PHE A 155 -2.52 6.19 -2.24
CA PHE A 155 -2.70 5.17 -1.21
C PHE A 155 -3.06 3.87 -1.92
N TYR A 156 -2.06 3.01 -2.05
CA TYR A 156 -2.13 1.79 -2.81
C TYR A 156 -2.33 0.61 -1.86
N ASP A 157 -3.53 0.05 -1.88
CA ASP A 157 -3.89 -1.18 -1.19
C ASP A 157 -3.54 -2.39 -2.06
N VAL A 158 -2.48 -3.11 -1.68
CA VAL A 158 -1.93 -4.19 -2.49
C VAL A 158 -2.68 -5.52 -2.34
N ASN A 159 -3.57 -5.63 -1.35
CA ASN A 159 -4.38 -6.83 -1.13
C ASN A 159 -5.89 -6.60 -1.38
N GLY A 160 -6.27 -5.35 -1.67
CA GLY A 160 -7.58 -4.92 -2.15
C GLY A 160 -8.68 -5.10 -1.09
N PRO A 161 -9.72 -5.90 -1.33
CA PRO A 161 -10.81 -6.07 -0.37
C PRO A 161 -10.43 -6.88 0.88
N LYS A 162 -9.24 -7.49 0.93
CA LYS A 162 -8.82 -8.36 2.02
C LYS A 162 -8.50 -7.53 3.27
N LYS A 163 -9.29 -7.73 4.33
CA LYS A 163 -9.10 -7.06 5.61
C LYS A 163 -7.92 -7.63 6.44
N PRO A 164 -7.41 -6.84 7.41
CA PRO A 164 -7.67 -5.41 7.60
C PRO A 164 -7.00 -4.58 6.50
N ASN A 165 -7.36 -3.29 6.38
CA ASN A 165 -6.68 -2.33 5.51
C ASN A 165 -5.88 -1.40 6.44
N THR A 166 -4.58 -1.65 6.61
CA THR A 166 -3.70 -1.00 7.57
C THR A 166 -2.48 -0.37 6.92
N PHE A 167 -2.20 0.90 7.26
CA PHE A 167 -1.03 1.60 6.75
C PHE A 167 0.29 0.90 7.10
N GLY A 168 1.14 0.78 6.07
CA GLY A 168 2.44 0.12 6.13
C GLY A 168 2.38 -1.40 6.00
N TYR A 169 1.22 -2.03 6.19
CA TYR A 169 1.06 -3.47 6.00
C TYR A 169 0.53 -3.81 4.62
N ASP A 170 -0.63 -3.28 4.26
CA ASP A 170 -1.31 -3.54 2.98
C ASP A 170 -1.56 -2.26 2.19
N ILE A 171 -1.78 -1.12 2.86
CA ILE A 171 -1.84 0.20 2.24
C ILE A 171 -0.47 0.86 2.31
N PHE A 172 0.06 1.18 1.13
CA PHE A 172 1.33 1.86 0.93
C PHE A 172 1.12 3.22 0.28
N LEU A 173 1.94 4.21 0.65
CA LEU A 173 1.77 5.59 0.22
C LEU A 173 2.92 6.03 -0.68
N PHE A 174 2.56 6.46 -1.89
CA PHE A 174 3.49 7.02 -2.87
C PHE A 174 3.09 8.46 -3.22
N ASN A 175 4.05 9.38 -3.19
CA ASN A 175 3.84 10.78 -3.50
C ASN A 175 4.48 11.12 -4.83
N LEU A 176 3.70 11.64 -5.77
CA LEU A 176 4.21 12.19 -7.01
C LEU A 176 4.51 13.67 -6.82
N THR A 177 5.79 14.00 -6.93
CA THR A 177 6.26 15.38 -6.80
C THR A 177 5.99 16.19 -8.04
N LYS A 178 6.03 17.52 -7.91
CA LYS A 178 6.02 18.45 -9.05
C LYS A 178 7.13 18.15 -10.06
N ASN A 179 8.22 17.51 -9.66
CA ASN A 179 9.35 17.19 -10.53
C ASN A 179 9.15 15.87 -11.30
N GLY A 180 8.01 15.19 -11.12
CA GLY A 180 7.76 13.89 -11.73
C GLY A 180 8.45 12.72 -11.04
N ILE A 181 9.00 12.95 -9.86
CA ILE A 181 9.61 11.90 -9.05
C ILE A 181 8.53 11.26 -8.19
N LEU A 182 8.39 9.93 -8.29
CA LEU A 182 7.54 9.12 -7.43
C LEU A 182 8.32 8.73 -6.16
N LEU A 183 7.98 9.37 -5.04
CA LEU A 183 8.63 9.19 -3.75
C LEU A 183 7.79 8.30 -2.84
N PRO A 184 8.34 7.20 -2.31
CA PRO A 184 7.66 6.46 -1.26
C PRO A 184 7.64 7.26 0.04
N ALA A 185 6.50 7.25 0.74
CA ALA A 185 6.40 7.88 2.04
C ALA A 185 7.42 7.28 3.01
N GLY A 186 8.10 8.13 3.78
CA GLY A 186 9.21 7.76 4.65
C GLY A 186 10.61 7.89 4.06
N SER A 187 10.74 8.42 2.84
CA SER A 187 12.06 8.64 2.20
C SER A 187 12.97 9.60 2.99
N HIS A 188 12.39 10.56 3.71
CA HIS A 188 13.12 11.56 4.49
C HIS A 188 12.86 11.45 6.00
N ASP A 189 11.68 10.99 6.40
CA ASP A 189 11.28 10.84 7.80
C ASP A 189 10.58 9.50 8.04
N SER A 190 11.27 8.59 8.71
CA SER A 190 10.75 7.26 9.07
C SER A 190 10.18 7.20 10.50
N SER A 191 10.03 8.33 11.20
CA SER A 191 9.61 8.36 12.62
C SER A 191 8.24 7.75 12.89
N ASP A 192 7.37 7.73 11.87
CA ASP A 192 6.01 7.21 11.94
C ASP A 192 5.90 5.68 11.72
N CYS A 193 7.00 4.98 11.39
CA CYS A 193 6.97 3.57 11.01
C CYS A 193 7.37 2.64 12.16
N GLY A 194 6.55 1.62 12.43
CA GLY A 194 6.94 0.51 13.30
C GLY A 194 7.01 0.85 14.79
N THR A 195 6.43 1.98 15.19
CA THR A 195 6.46 2.45 16.59
C THR A 195 5.27 1.94 17.41
N GLY A 196 4.26 1.35 16.75
CA GLY A 196 2.98 0.98 17.36
C GLY A 196 2.15 2.18 17.89
N LYS A 197 2.63 3.41 17.65
CA LYS A 197 1.98 4.66 18.10
C LYS A 197 1.80 5.67 16.97
N GLY A 198 2.48 5.45 15.84
CA GLY A 198 2.33 6.25 14.62
C GLY A 198 1.20 5.77 13.71
N ARG A 199 0.99 6.48 12.60
CA ARG A 199 0.04 6.13 11.55
C ARG A 199 0.53 4.94 10.75
N GLY A 200 1.83 4.84 10.47
CA GLY A 200 2.45 3.81 9.64
C GLY A 200 2.68 4.22 8.19
N LEU A 201 2.45 5.50 7.84
CA LEU A 201 2.54 5.99 6.46
C LEU A 201 3.98 5.93 5.93
N SER A 202 4.96 6.23 6.80
CA SER A 202 6.38 6.22 6.44
C SER A 202 6.99 4.82 6.29
N CYS A 203 6.21 3.75 6.53
CA CYS A 203 6.71 2.39 6.34
C CYS A 203 6.93 2.02 4.87
N THR A 204 6.35 2.76 3.94
CA THR A 204 6.47 2.46 2.50
C THR A 204 7.91 2.43 2.03
N ALA A 205 8.70 3.47 2.36
CA ALA A 205 10.11 3.53 1.99
C ALA A 205 10.93 2.40 2.64
N LYS A 206 10.63 2.07 3.91
CA LYS A 206 11.29 0.97 4.63
C LYS A 206 11.03 -0.38 3.97
N VAL A 207 9.77 -0.67 3.63
CA VAL A 207 9.38 -1.93 2.98
C VAL A 207 9.99 -2.06 1.59
N LEU A 208 10.05 -0.98 0.81
CA LEU A 208 10.74 -1.01 -0.48
C LEU A 208 12.24 -1.30 -0.35
N LYS A 209 12.91 -0.66 0.63
CA LYS A 209 14.34 -0.82 0.90
C LYS A 209 14.69 -2.21 1.42
N GLU A 210 13.96 -2.70 2.40
CA GLU A 210 14.25 -3.98 3.08
C GLU A 210 13.64 -5.17 2.34
N GLY A 211 12.57 -4.96 1.58
CA GLY A 211 11.86 -6.00 0.86
C GLY A 211 11.03 -6.93 1.73
N VAL A 212 10.87 -6.59 3.01
CA VAL A 212 10.08 -7.31 4.00
C VAL A 212 9.38 -6.30 4.92
N ILE A 213 8.32 -6.74 5.58
CA ILE A 213 7.68 -6.01 6.68
C ILE A 213 8.21 -6.62 7.98
N SER A 214 9.09 -5.90 8.70
CA SER A 214 9.82 -6.43 9.87
C SER A 214 9.85 -5.47 11.06
N TYR A 215 8.71 -4.90 11.39
CA TYR A 215 8.54 -4.02 12.55
C TYR A 215 7.35 -4.46 13.41
#